data_AF-A0A846G195-F1
#
_entry.id   AF-A0A846G195-F1
#
_cell.length_a   1.000
_cell.length_b   1.000
_cell.length_c   1.000
_cell.angle_alpha   90.00
_cell.angle_beta   90.00
_cell.angle_gamma   90.00
#
_symmetry.space_group_name_H-M   'P 1'
#
loop_
_entity.id
_entity.type
_entity.pdbx_description
1 polymer ?
#
loop_
_entity_poly.entity_id
_entity_poly.type
_entity_poly.pdbx_seq_one_letter_code
_entity_poly.pdbx_strand_id
1 'polypeptide(L)'
;METNSQKVTSNGNGNIIAPIAGDHNTNNITQNNEFNESKEKSLKEAAQEIQELLEQLEKDYPTETLTQKGKVADEIIQKIDDNPTLKDKIISVIQAMGIEALMQSVNHPVVNVLKAGIEDYYKKSK
;
A
#
# COMPACT_ATOMS: atom_id res chain seq x y z
N MET A 1 -22.63 38.70 -44.25
CA MET A 1 -22.41 39.34 -42.94
C MET A 1 -23.19 38.54 -41.91
N GLU A 2 -22.63 37.94 -40.87
CA GLU A 2 -21.26 37.64 -40.47
C GLU A 2 -21.42 36.55 -39.39
N THR A 3 -20.59 35.54 -39.45
CA THR A 3 -20.58 34.38 -38.54
C THR A 3 -20.11 34.80 -37.16
N ASN A 4 -20.90 34.58 -36.10
CA ASN A 4 -20.43 34.80 -34.73
C ASN A 4 -19.91 33.48 -34.14
N SER A 5 -18.61 33.24 -34.31
CA SER A 5 -17.86 32.14 -33.70
C SER A 5 -17.60 32.45 -32.21
N GLN A 6 -18.29 31.78 -31.31
CA GLN A 6 -17.88 31.75 -29.90
C GLN A 6 -16.85 30.64 -29.67
N LYS A 7 -15.58 31.04 -29.67
CA LYS A 7 -14.44 30.24 -29.24
C LYS A 7 -14.47 30.12 -27.71
N VAL A 8 -14.95 29.00 -27.17
CA VAL A 8 -14.73 28.65 -25.76
C VAL A 8 -13.55 27.69 -25.68
N THR A 9 -12.39 28.23 -25.35
CA THR A 9 -11.23 27.46 -24.89
C THR A 9 -11.46 27.11 -23.42
N SER A 10 -11.64 25.83 -23.10
CA SER A 10 -11.47 25.36 -21.72
C SER A 10 -9.98 25.21 -21.45
N ASN A 11 -9.42 26.14 -20.68
CA ASN A 11 -8.13 26.01 -20.03
C ASN A 11 -8.31 25.17 -18.76
N GLY A 12 -7.36 24.26 -18.52
CA GLY A 12 -7.40 23.35 -17.39
C GLY A 12 -7.46 24.07 -16.05
N ASN A 13 -8.07 23.35 -15.10
CA ASN A 13 -8.12 23.58 -13.66
C ASN A 13 -9.36 24.31 -13.16
N GLY A 14 -10.37 23.48 -12.82
CA GLY A 14 -11.14 23.58 -11.60
C GLY A 14 -12.05 24.80 -11.45
N ASN A 15 -13.29 24.69 -11.93
CA ASN A 15 -14.53 24.89 -11.17
C ASN A 15 -15.69 25.01 -12.17
N ILE A 16 -16.47 23.94 -12.36
CA ILE A 16 -17.65 23.98 -13.25
C ILE A 16 -18.83 24.48 -12.42
N ILE A 17 -19.12 25.78 -12.52
CA ILE A 17 -20.38 26.36 -12.01
C ILE A 17 -21.37 26.37 -13.18
N ALA A 18 -22.25 25.37 -13.25
CA ALA A 18 -23.48 25.42 -14.05
C ALA A 18 -24.57 24.55 -13.39
N PRO A 19 -25.85 24.97 -13.39
CA PRO A 19 -26.93 24.23 -12.76
C PRO A 19 -27.38 23.11 -13.71
N ILE A 20 -26.90 21.89 -13.49
CA ILE A 20 -27.23 20.75 -14.34
C ILE A 20 -28.40 19.99 -13.71
N ALA A 21 -29.59 20.23 -14.25
CA ALA A 21 -30.73 19.36 -14.07
C ALA A 21 -30.52 18.08 -14.90
N GLY A 22 -30.63 16.92 -14.25
CA GLY A 22 -30.89 15.64 -14.92
C GLY A 22 -29.72 14.67 -15.02
N ASP A 23 -29.87 13.57 -14.29
CA ASP A 23 -29.25 12.25 -14.46
C ASP A 23 -27.83 12.02 -13.91
N HIS A 24 -27.79 11.36 -12.75
CA HIS A 24 -26.61 11.02 -11.98
C HIS A 24 -25.88 9.81 -12.56
N ASN A 25 -24.64 10.00 -13.00
CA ASN A 25 -23.63 8.94 -13.00
C ASN A 25 -22.25 9.45 -12.57
N THR A 26 -22.20 10.11 -11.41
CA THR A 26 -20.96 10.55 -10.74
C THR A 26 -20.47 9.56 -9.68
N ASN A 27 -21.19 8.45 -9.45
CA ASN A 27 -20.88 7.50 -8.37
C ASN A 27 -19.68 6.59 -8.65
N ASN A 28 -19.11 6.59 -9.86
CA ASN A 28 -18.04 5.65 -10.23
C ASN A 28 -16.64 6.28 -10.33
N ILE A 29 -16.50 7.61 -10.39
CA ILE A 29 -15.17 8.23 -10.47
C ILE A 29 -14.62 8.54 -9.07
N THR A 30 -15.47 9.02 -8.16
CA THR A 30 -15.05 9.38 -6.80
C THR A 30 -14.75 8.14 -5.94
N GLN A 31 -15.61 7.12 -5.97
CA GLN A 31 -15.40 5.91 -5.16
C GLN A 31 -14.16 5.11 -5.57
N ASN A 32 -13.84 5.04 -6.87
CA ASN A 32 -12.68 4.30 -7.34
C ASN A 32 -11.36 5.00 -6.97
N ASN A 33 -11.32 6.34 -7.00
CA ASN A 33 -10.14 7.08 -6.59
C ASN A 33 -9.93 7.01 -5.06
N GLU A 34 -10.97 7.25 -4.26
CA GLU A 34 -10.85 7.20 -2.79
C GLU A 34 -10.48 5.80 -2.28
N PHE A 35 -11.02 4.75 -2.90
CA PHE A 35 -10.71 3.37 -2.55
C PHE A 35 -9.27 2.99 -2.94
N ASN A 36 -8.80 3.41 -4.12
CA ASN A 36 -7.43 3.14 -4.55
C ASN A 36 -6.41 3.94 -3.70
N GLU A 37 -6.67 5.22 -3.43
CA GLU A 37 -5.81 6.04 -2.56
C GLU A 37 -5.71 5.45 -1.14
N SER A 38 -6.82 4.95 -0.60
CA SER A 38 -6.85 4.32 0.73
C SER A 38 -6.03 3.03 0.79
N LYS A 39 -6.05 2.22 -0.27
CA LYS A 39 -5.24 1.00 -0.38
C LYS A 39 -3.76 1.30 -0.55
N GLU A 40 -3.40 2.23 -1.42
CA GLU A 40 -2.01 2.64 -1.63
C GLU A 40 -1.41 3.25 -0.36
N LYS A 41 -2.20 4.04 0.37
CA LYS A 41 -1.80 4.56 1.68
C LYS A 41 -1.55 3.44 2.68
N SER A 42 -2.48 2.49 2.80
CA SER A 42 -2.33 1.36 3.72
C SER A 42 -1.12 0.49 3.37
N LEU A 43 -0.86 0.28 2.07
CA LEU A 43 0.32 -0.42 1.57
C LEU A 43 1.60 0.29 1.95
N LYS A 44 1.67 1.60 1.70
CA LYS A 44 2.85 2.41 2.04
C LYS A 44 3.12 2.42 3.55
N GLU A 45 2.08 2.56 4.36
CA GLU A 45 2.19 2.53 5.82
C GLU A 45 2.68 1.17 6.32
N ALA A 46 2.11 0.06 5.83
CA ALA A 46 2.53 -1.28 6.20
C ALA A 46 3.97 -1.58 5.77
N ALA A 47 4.36 -1.17 4.55
CA ALA A 47 5.71 -1.33 4.06
C ALA A 47 6.71 -0.48 4.87
N GLN A 48 6.34 0.75 5.23
CA GLN A 48 7.16 1.61 6.07
C GLN A 48 7.37 1.00 7.46
N GLU A 49 6.32 0.48 8.10
CA GLU A 49 6.45 -0.16 9.41
C GLU A 49 7.34 -1.42 9.35
N ILE A 50 7.21 -2.26 8.33
CA ILE A 50 8.14 -3.39 8.14
C ILE A 50 9.57 -2.89 7.95
N GLN A 51 9.76 -1.83 7.14
CA GLN A 51 11.09 -1.28 6.90
C GLN A 51 11.71 -0.71 8.18
N GLU A 52 10.94 0.04 8.98
CA GLU A 52 11.40 0.55 10.28
C GLU A 52 11.79 -0.58 11.23
N LEU A 53 11.02 -1.68 11.25
CA LEU A 53 11.37 -2.86 12.05
C LEU A 53 12.65 -3.53 11.55
N LEU A 54 12.85 -3.61 10.23
CA LEU A 54 14.09 -4.14 9.64
C LEU A 54 15.29 -3.29 10.03
N GLU A 55 15.21 -1.97 9.85
CA GLU A 55 16.26 -1.02 10.20
C GLU A 55 16.61 -1.03 11.70
N GLN A 56 15.62 -1.31 12.56
CA GLN A 56 15.87 -1.52 13.99
C GLN A 56 16.65 -2.80 14.25
N LEU A 57 16.27 -3.91 13.60
CA LEU A 57 16.88 -5.22 13.79
C LEU A 57 18.29 -5.30 13.16
N GLU A 58 18.56 -4.60 12.06
CA GLU A 58 19.89 -4.61 11.41
C GLU A 58 21.01 -4.07 12.31
N LYS A 59 20.68 -3.31 13.36
CA LYS A 59 21.68 -2.81 14.33
C LYS A 59 22.28 -3.94 15.18
N ASP A 60 21.49 -4.97 15.46
CA ASP A 60 21.84 -6.07 16.36
C ASP A 60 22.04 -7.39 15.59
N TYR A 61 21.47 -7.51 14.40
CA TYR A 61 21.50 -8.71 13.58
C TYR A 61 22.17 -8.46 12.22
N PRO A 62 23.29 -9.14 11.91
CA PRO A 62 23.85 -9.09 10.56
C PRO A 62 22.87 -9.65 9.53
N THR A 63 22.99 -9.26 8.27
CA THR A 63 22.13 -9.72 7.16
C THR A 63 22.90 -10.29 5.97
N GLU A 64 24.16 -10.70 6.20
CA GLU A 64 25.10 -11.12 5.14
C GLU A 64 24.80 -12.53 4.59
N THR A 65 24.37 -13.45 5.44
CA THR A 65 24.12 -14.86 5.10
C THR A 65 22.63 -15.20 5.11
N LEU A 66 22.25 -16.27 4.41
CA LEU A 66 20.85 -16.73 4.39
C LEU A 66 20.30 -17.03 5.80
N THR A 67 21.09 -17.70 6.65
CA THR A 67 20.70 -18.02 8.03
C THR A 67 20.46 -16.76 8.85
N GLN A 68 21.31 -15.75 8.69
CA GLN A 68 21.18 -14.48 9.39
C GLN A 68 19.92 -13.72 8.94
N LYS A 69 19.66 -13.67 7.62
CA LYS A 69 18.41 -13.11 7.08
C LYS A 69 17.18 -13.84 7.58
N GLY A 70 17.26 -15.17 7.72
CA GLY A 70 16.21 -15.99 8.34
C GLY A 70 15.88 -15.56 9.76
N LYS A 71 16.90 -15.36 10.60
CA LYS A 71 16.69 -14.85 11.97
C LYS A 71 16.00 -13.49 11.98
N VAL A 72 16.43 -12.55 11.14
CA VAL A 72 15.78 -11.23 11.05
C VAL A 72 14.32 -11.37 10.60
N ALA A 73 14.03 -12.25 9.64
CA ALA A 73 12.66 -12.51 9.20
C ALA A 73 11.79 -13.09 10.33
N ASP A 74 12.31 -14.05 11.10
CA ASP A 74 11.60 -14.63 12.24
C ASP A 74 11.28 -13.58 13.31
N GLU A 75 12.24 -12.70 13.63
CA GLU A 75 12.03 -11.59 14.57
C GLU A 75 10.99 -10.58 14.08
N ILE A 76 10.97 -10.27 12.78
CA ILE A 76 9.92 -9.42 12.18
C ILE A 76 8.55 -10.06 12.37
N ILE A 77 8.41 -11.36 12.06
CA ILE A 77 7.15 -12.09 12.18
C ILE A 77 6.68 -12.10 13.63
N GLN A 78 7.60 -12.33 14.58
CA GLN A 78 7.28 -12.25 16.00
C GLN A 78 6.78 -10.85 16.38
N LYS A 79 7.45 -9.78 15.95
CA LYS A 79 7.00 -8.40 16.20
C LYS A 79 5.64 -8.08 15.57
N ILE A 80 5.32 -8.68 14.42
CA ILE A 80 4.00 -8.57 13.81
C ILE A 80 2.97 -9.29 14.67
N ASP A 81 3.24 -10.51 15.12
CA ASP A 81 2.28 -11.28 15.93
C ASP A 81 2.05 -10.68 17.33
N ASP A 82 3.11 -10.13 17.93
CA ASP A 82 3.07 -9.45 19.24
C ASP A 82 2.35 -8.07 19.19
N ASN A 83 2.15 -7.51 18.00
CA ASN A 83 1.49 -6.22 17.80
C ASN A 83 0.17 -6.39 17.01
N PRO A 84 -0.98 -6.49 17.70
CA PRO A 84 -2.28 -6.70 17.06
C PRO A 84 -2.62 -5.66 15.98
N THR A 85 -2.26 -4.40 16.19
CA THR A 85 -2.51 -3.31 15.23
C THR A 85 -1.72 -3.51 13.94
N LEU A 86 -0.44 -3.85 14.06
CA LEU A 86 0.42 -4.13 12.91
C LEU A 86 -0.03 -5.42 12.21
N LYS A 87 -0.37 -6.47 12.96
CA LYS A 87 -0.94 -7.71 12.42
C LYS A 87 -2.17 -7.44 11.55
N ASP A 88 -3.16 -6.73 12.08
CA ASP A 88 -4.39 -6.40 11.35
C ASP A 88 -4.10 -5.57 10.09
N LYS A 89 -3.17 -4.62 10.18
CA LYS A 89 -2.73 -3.82 9.04
C LYS A 89 -2.10 -4.69 7.96
N ILE A 90 -1.17 -5.56 8.31
CA ILE A 90 -0.48 -6.47 7.38
C ILE A 90 -1.48 -7.41 6.72
N ILE A 91 -2.38 -8.03 7.49
CA ILE A 91 -3.43 -8.90 6.97
C ILE A 91 -4.34 -8.13 5.99
N SER A 92 -4.77 -6.92 6.35
CA SER A 92 -5.63 -6.07 5.51
C SER A 92 -4.96 -5.73 4.18
N VAL A 93 -3.68 -5.34 4.20
CA VAL A 93 -2.92 -5.05 2.98
C VAL A 93 -2.72 -6.29 2.13
N ILE A 94 -2.41 -7.44 2.75
CA ILE A 94 -2.28 -8.71 2.03
C ILE A 94 -3.60 -9.11 1.35
N GLN A 95 -4.73 -8.92 2.01
CA GLN A 95 -6.05 -9.19 1.43
C GLN A 95 -6.40 -8.24 0.28
N ALA A 96 -5.99 -6.97 0.38
CA ALA A 96 -6.33 -5.95 -0.61
C ALA A 96 -5.40 -5.93 -1.83
N MET A 97 -4.10 -6.15 -1.63
CA MET A 97 -3.01 -5.91 -2.60
C MET A 97 -2.13 -7.14 -2.83
N GLY A 98 -2.16 -8.13 -1.94
CA GLY A 98 -1.31 -9.31 -1.99
C GLY A 98 0.06 -9.13 -1.34
N ILE A 99 0.68 -10.26 -0.98
CA ILE A 99 2.02 -10.29 -0.34
C ILE A 99 3.08 -9.71 -1.28
N GLU A 100 3.00 -9.98 -2.58
CA GLU A 100 3.95 -9.46 -3.57
C GLU A 100 4.01 -7.93 -3.54
N ALA A 101 2.87 -7.24 -3.54
CA ALA A 101 2.82 -5.78 -3.53
C ALA A 101 3.43 -5.20 -2.24
N LEU A 102 3.14 -5.82 -1.09
CA LEU A 102 3.70 -5.44 0.20
C LEU A 102 5.22 -5.59 0.21
N MET A 103 5.73 -6.74 -0.21
CA MET A 103 7.17 -7.04 -0.21
C MET A 103 7.93 -6.20 -1.24
N GLN A 104 7.36 -5.93 -2.41
CA GLN A 104 7.98 -5.03 -3.40
C GLN A 104 8.10 -3.58 -2.89
N SER A 105 7.25 -3.19 -1.94
CA SER A 105 7.28 -1.87 -1.32
C SER A 105 8.32 -1.77 -0.20
N VAL A 106 8.96 -2.87 0.20
CA VAL A 106 10.01 -2.93 1.23
C VAL A 106 11.37 -3.11 0.57
N ASN A 107 12.22 -2.09 0.64
CA ASN A 107 13.53 -2.10 -0.02
C ASN A 107 14.63 -2.66 0.90
N HIS A 108 14.77 -4.00 0.98
CA HIS A 108 15.70 -4.62 1.92
C HIS A 108 16.27 -5.98 1.46
N PRO A 109 17.55 -6.33 1.75
CA PRO A 109 18.15 -7.61 1.36
C PRO A 109 17.53 -8.85 2.04
N VAL A 110 16.76 -8.65 3.12
CA VAL A 110 16.01 -9.71 3.84
C VAL A 110 14.65 -9.99 3.18
N VAL A 111 14.15 -9.11 2.31
CA VAL A 111 12.75 -9.13 1.86
C VAL A 111 12.33 -10.46 1.21
N ASN A 112 13.22 -11.11 0.46
CA ASN A 112 12.92 -12.39 -0.17
C ASN A 112 12.71 -13.53 0.86
N VAL A 113 13.44 -13.47 1.98
CA VAL A 113 13.31 -14.44 3.07
C VAL A 113 12.08 -14.10 3.91
N LEU A 114 11.89 -12.81 4.20
CA LEU A 114 10.72 -12.33 4.92
C LEU A 114 9.42 -12.67 4.20
N LYS A 115 9.38 -12.57 2.87
CA LYS A 115 8.24 -12.95 2.04
C LYS A 115 7.75 -14.37 2.34
N ALA A 116 8.66 -15.34 2.33
CA ALA A 116 8.31 -16.73 2.63
C ALA A 116 7.77 -16.89 4.06
N GLY A 117 8.34 -16.17 5.01
CA GLY A 117 7.88 -16.17 6.40
C GLY A 117 6.49 -15.53 6.57
N ILE A 118 6.22 -14.41 5.91
CA ILE A 118 4.90 -13.76 5.88
C ILE A 118 3.87 -14.65 5.19
N GLU A 119 4.22 -15.35 4.10
CA GLU A 119 3.35 -16.31 3.42
C GLU A 119 2.93 -17.46 4.36
N ASP A 120 3.88 -18.06 5.06
CA ASP A 120 3.60 -19.14 6.02
C ASP A 120 2.76 -18.64 7.21
N TYR A 121 3.14 -17.50 7.78
CA TYR A 121 2.40 -16.87 8.89
C TYR A 121 0.95 -16.52 8.50
N TYR A 122 0.75 -15.91 7.33
CA TYR A 122 -0.58 -15.55 6.84
C TYR A 122 -1.44 -16.79 6.58
N LYS A 123 -0.85 -17.87 6.04
CA LYS A 123 -1.55 -19.14 5.80
C LYS A 123 -2.00 -19.80 7.11
N LYS A 124 -1.19 -19.71 8.17
CA LYS A 124 -1.52 -20.24 9.51
C LYS A 124 -2.57 -19.41 10.25
N SER A 125 -2.66 -18.12 9.92
CA SER A 125 -3.59 -17.18 10.56
C SER A 125 -4.99 -17.17 9.95
N LYS A 126 -5.24 -18.00 8.93
CA LYS A 126 -6.53 -18.17 8.24
C LYS A 126 -7.26 -19.41 8.76
#